data_AF-A0A3N5GSG4-F1
#
_entry.id   AF-A0A3N5GSG4-F1
#
_cell.length_a   1.000
_cell.length_b   1.000
_cell.length_c   1.000
_cell.angle_alpha   90.00
_cell.angle_beta   90.00
_cell.angle_gamma   90.00
#
_symmetry.space_group_name_H-M   'P 1'
#
loop_
_entity.id
_entity.type
_entity.pdbx_description
1 polymer ?
#
loop_
_entity_poly.entity_id
_entity_poly.type
_entity_poly.pdbx_seq_one_letter_code
_entity_poly.pdbx_strand_id
1 'polypeptide(L)'
;MLVRNWMQTDPITVPSDTLVSEAKRLLSDNNLHALPVVDDGRMRGLVTRANLLRQGQFVLRTQDPDEFNYFVTRLKVRDIMVRNP
;
A
#
# COMPACT_ATOMS: atom_id res chain seq x y z
N MET A 1 13.77 26.19 8.87
CA MET A 1 13.85 24.99 8.01
C MET A 1 12.44 24.66 7.54
N LEU A 2 12.17 24.63 6.23
CA LEU A 2 10.82 24.42 5.69
C LEU A 2 10.73 23.06 4.99
N VAL A 3 9.69 22.28 5.27
CA VAL A 3 9.47 20.93 4.68
C VAL A 3 9.47 20.97 3.15
N ARG A 4 8.88 22.01 2.56
CA ARG A 4 8.80 22.19 1.10
C ARG A 4 10.16 22.19 0.40
N ASN A 5 11.25 22.45 1.13
CA ASN A 5 12.60 22.46 0.59
C ASN A 5 13.23 21.06 0.52
N TRP A 6 12.59 20.04 1.09
CA TRP A 6 13.14 18.68 1.23
C TRP A 6 12.17 17.58 0.77
N MET A 7 10.89 17.92 0.58
CA MET A 7 9.88 16.97 0.13
C MET A 7 10.02 16.67 -1.37
N GLN A 8 9.62 15.47 -1.76
CA GLN A 8 9.38 15.16 -3.16
C GLN A 8 8.01 15.71 -3.57
N THR A 9 7.99 16.56 -4.59
CA THR A 9 6.75 17.01 -5.24
C THR A 9 6.20 15.91 -6.12
N ASP A 10 4.88 15.86 -6.27
CA ASP A 10 4.15 14.93 -7.13
C ASP A 10 4.52 13.45 -6.88
N PRO A 11 4.31 12.93 -5.65
CA PRO A 11 4.59 11.54 -5.33
C PRO A 11 3.70 10.59 -6.14
N ILE A 12 4.20 9.38 -6.40
CA ILE A 12 3.40 8.31 -6.98
C ILE A 12 2.27 7.95 -6.00
N THR A 13 1.03 8.08 -6.45
CA THR A 13 -0.17 7.75 -5.66
C THR A 13 -0.91 6.56 -6.26
N VAL A 14 -1.70 5.87 -5.44
CA VAL A 14 -2.57 4.77 -5.90
C VAL A 14 -4.02 5.01 -5.47
N PRO A 15 -5.02 4.59 -6.27
CA PRO A 15 -6.40 4.48 -5.83
C PRO A 15 -6.56 3.49 -4.67
N SER A 16 -7.61 3.66 -3.87
CA SER A 16 -7.90 2.76 -2.74
C SER A 16 -8.30 1.35 -3.20
N ASP A 17 -8.73 1.22 -4.45
CA ASP A 17 -9.12 -0.04 -5.09
C ASP A 17 -7.95 -0.84 -5.70
N THR A 18 -6.75 -0.28 -5.70
CA THR A 18 -5.52 -0.94 -6.17
C THR A 18 -5.26 -2.23 -5.38
N LEU A 19 -4.82 -3.28 -6.07
CA LEU A 19 -4.45 -4.53 -5.43
C LEU A 19 -3.19 -4.36 -4.57
N VAL A 20 -3.15 -5.04 -3.43
CA VAL A 20 -1.98 -5.04 -2.55
C VAL A 20 -0.72 -5.55 -3.26
N SER A 21 -0.86 -6.54 -4.14
CA SER A 21 0.22 -7.09 -4.96
C SER A 21 0.80 -6.04 -5.92
N GLU A 22 -0.05 -5.20 -6.51
CA GLU A 22 0.34 -4.08 -7.37
C GLU A 22 1.02 -2.97 -6.56
N ALA A 23 0.47 -2.59 -5.41
CA ALA A 23 1.10 -1.61 -4.52
C ALA A 23 2.49 -2.08 -4.05
N LYS A 24 2.65 -3.38 -3.74
CA LYS A 24 3.95 -3.98 -3.40
C LYS A 24 4.95 -3.87 -4.54
N ARG A 25 4.50 -4.12 -5.78
CA ARG A 25 5.33 -3.99 -6.97
C ARG A 25 5.76 -2.53 -7.16
N LEU A 26 4.84 -1.57 -7.10
CA LEU A 26 5.16 -0.14 -7.21
C LEU A 26 6.18 0.31 -6.17
N LEU A 27 6.03 -0.10 -4.91
CA LEU A 27 7.00 0.19 -3.85
C LEU A 27 8.40 -0.39 -4.16
N SER A 28 8.45 -1.62 -4.72
CA SER A 28 9.72 -2.31 -4.99
C SER A 28 10.42 -1.76 -6.23
N ASP A 29 9.67 -1.63 -7.34
CA ASP A 29 10.17 -1.17 -8.63
C ASP A 29 10.68 0.27 -8.55
N ASN A 30 10.06 1.11 -7.70
CA ASN A 30 10.44 2.51 -7.52
C ASN A 30 11.28 2.77 -6.25
N ASN A 31 11.66 1.72 -5.51
CA ASN A 31 12.39 1.83 -4.24
C ASN A 31 11.76 2.82 -3.23
N LEU A 32 10.43 2.78 -3.11
CA LEU A 32 9.66 3.65 -2.24
C LEU A 32 9.34 2.97 -0.90
N HIS A 33 9.27 3.77 0.16
CA HIS A 33 8.86 3.29 1.50
C HIS A 33 7.36 3.29 1.70
N ALA A 34 6.64 4.20 1.02
CA ALA A 34 5.21 4.38 1.15
C ALA A 34 4.58 4.93 -0.13
N LEU A 35 3.29 4.69 -0.30
CA LEU A 35 2.43 5.22 -1.35
C LEU A 35 1.23 5.92 -0.72
N PRO A 36 1.00 7.22 -1.01
CA PRO A 36 -0.25 7.88 -0.67
C PRO A 36 -1.42 7.24 -1.44
N VAL A 37 -2.52 7.04 -0.73
CA VAL A 37 -3.77 6.53 -1.31
C VAL A 37 -4.68 7.72 -1.57
N VAL A 38 -5.06 7.94 -2.82
CA VAL A 38 -5.84 9.11 -3.25
C VAL A 38 -6.99 8.65 -4.14
N ASP A 39 -8.22 9.05 -3.78
CA ASP A 39 -9.41 8.87 -4.61
C ASP A 39 -10.07 10.24 -4.83
N ASP A 40 -10.46 10.54 -6.07
CA ASP A 40 -11.13 11.80 -6.44
C ASP A 40 -10.37 13.05 -5.96
N GLY A 41 -9.03 13.02 -6.04
CA GLY A 41 -8.17 14.11 -5.58
C GLY A 41 -8.10 14.28 -4.06
N ARG A 42 -8.66 13.35 -3.28
CA ARG A 42 -8.65 13.39 -1.81
C ARG A 42 -7.79 12.28 -1.23
N MET A 43 -6.93 12.64 -0.29
CA MET A 43 -6.14 11.67 0.47
C MET A 43 -7.06 10.78 1.30
N ARG A 44 -6.93 9.47 1.13
CA ARG A 44 -7.70 8.44 1.85
C ARG A 44 -6.86 7.71 2.88
N GLY A 45 -5.55 7.66 2.67
CA GLY A 45 -4.62 6.99 3.59
C GLY A 45 -3.21 6.87 3.03
N LEU A 46 -2.44 5.98 3.66
CA LEU A 46 -1.07 5.66 3.30
C LEU A 46 -0.85 4.14 3.36
N VAL A 47 -0.19 3.58 2.35
CA VAL A 47 0.31 2.21 2.38
C VAL A 47 1.82 2.24 2.51
N THR A 48 2.35 1.51 3.49
CA THR A 48 3.79 1.40 3.71
C THR A 48 4.27 -0.02 3.41
N ARG A 49 5.54 -0.14 3.02
CA ARG A 49 6.20 -1.45 2.85
C ARG A 49 6.06 -2.32 4.12
N ALA A 50 6.15 -1.70 5.29
CA ALA A 50 5.98 -2.37 6.58
C ALA A 50 4.55 -2.89 6.83
N ASN A 51 3.51 -2.16 6.39
CA ASN A 51 2.13 -2.67 6.45
C ASN A 51 1.94 -3.89 5.54
N LEU A 52 2.45 -3.83 4.31
CA LEU A 52 2.32 -4.93 3.37
C LEU A 52 3.01 -6.20 3.87
N LEU A 53 4.21 -6.07 4.45
CA LEU A 53 4.93 -7.20 5.02
C LEU A 53 4.20 -7.83 6.21
N ARG A 54 3.66 -7.01 7.12
CA ARG A 54 2.89 -7.51 8.26
C ARG A 54 1.67 -8.31 7.82
N GLN A 55 0.91 -7.81 6.84
CA GLN A 55 -0.27 -8.51 6.33
C GLN A 55 0.10 -9.79 5.57
N GLY A 56 1.17 -9.77 4.76
CA GLY A 56 1.66 -10.98 4.10
C GLY A 56 2.08 -12.08 5.06
N GLN A 57 2.64 -11.74 6.23
CA GLN A 57 3.01 -12.73 7.25
C GLN A 57 1.80 -13.46 7.85
N PHE A 58 0.65 -12.80 8.00
CA PHE A 58 -0.56 -13.45 8.51
C PHE A 58 -1.04 -14.53 7.55
N VAL A 59 -1.09 -14.21 6.26
CA VAL A 59 -1.60 -15.13 5.24
C VAL A 59 -0.67 -16.32 5.01
N LEU A 60 0.65 -16.12 5.09
CA LEU A 60 1.61 -17.23 4.97
C LEU A 60 1.52 -18.23 6.14
N ARG A 61 0.91 -17.86 7.27
CA ARG A 61 0.80 -18.75 8.43
C ARG A 61 -0.36 -19.71 8.36
N THR A 62 -1.42 -19.40 7.61
CA THR A 62 -2.67 -20.15 7.72
C THR A 62 -2.66 -21.50 7.01
N GLN A 63 -1.63 -21.84 6.22
CA GLN A 63 -1.54 -23.07 5.39
C GLN A 63 -2.77 -23.33 4.50
N ASP A 64 -3.69 -22.37 4.39
CA ASP A 64 -4.91 -22.44 3.60
C ASP A 64 -4.64 -21.81 2.21
N PRO A 65 -4.70 -22.60 1.12
CA PRO A 65 -4.50 -22.11 -0.23
C PRO A 65 -5.51 -21.01 -0.65
N ASP A 66 -6.72 -21.04 -0.12
CA ASP A 66 -7.77 -20.08 -0.50
C ASP A 66 -7.51 -18.71 0.13
N GLU A 67 -7.01 -18.66 1.36
CA GLU A 67 -6.58 -17.42 2.00
C GLU A 67 -5.39 -16.78 1.27
N PHE A 68 -4.42 -17.60 0.86
CA PHE A 68 -3.29 -17.12 0.07
C PHE A 68 -3.74 -16.54 -1.27
N ASN A 69 -4.63 -17.25 -1.97
CA ASN A 69 -5.15 -16.78 -3.25
C ASN A 69 -5.94 -15.48 -3.09
N TYR A 70 -6.76 -15.35 -2.04
CA TYR A 70 -7.49 -14.11 -1.73
C TYR A 70 -6.53 -12.93 -1.51
N PHE A 71 -5.46 -13.13 -0.75
CA PHE A 71 -4.46 -12.10 -0.49
C PHE A 71 -3.78 -11.59 -1.76
N VAL A 72 -3.41 -12.49 -2.66
CA VAL A 72 -2.66 -12.13 -3.88
C VAL A 72 -3.57 -11.48 -4.93
N THR A 73 -4.81 -11.95 -5.05
CA THR A 73 -5.68 -11.61 -6.19
C THR A 73 -6.80 -10.63 -5.88
N ARG A 74 -7.21 -10.49 -4.61
CA ARG A 74 -8.43 -9.73 -4.25
C ARG A 74 -8.20 -8.68 -3.18
N LEU A 75 -7.20 -8.83 -2.33
CA LEU A 75 -6.96 -7.87 -1.25
C LEU A 75 -6.61 -6.50 -1.82
N LYS A 76 -7.39 -5.48 -1.43
CA LYS A 76 -7.23 -4.12 -1.91
C LYS A 76 -6.50 -3.27 -0.87
N VAL A 77 -5.88 -2.20 -1.36
CA VAL A 77 -5.18 -1.21 -0.55
C VAL A 77 -6.07 -0.65 0.57
N ARG A 78 -7.34 -0.34 0.29
CA ARG A 78 -8.29 0.18 1.28
C ARG A 78 -8.53 -0.73 2.49
N ASP A 79 -8.28 -2.02 2.35
CA ASP A 79 -8.51 -3.02 3.39
C ASP A 79 -7.38 -3.01 4.44
N ILE A 80 -6.20 -2.48 4.09
CA ILE A 80 -5.00 -2.53 4.94
C ILE A 80 -4.27 -1.20 5.13
N MET A 81 -4.64 -0.16 4.37
CA MET A 81 -4.01 1.15 4.47
C MET A 81 -4.16 1.77 5.85
N VAL A 82 -3.19 2.59 6.24
CA VAL A 82 -3.32 3.45 7.41
C VAL A 82 -4.22 4.62 7.03
N ARG A 83 -5.32 4.78 7.76
CA ARG A 83 -6.25 5.90 7.63
C ARG A 83 -5.83 7.00 8.60
N ASN A 84 -6.02 8.26 8.22
CA ASN A 84 -5.54 9.43 8.97
C ASN A 84 -4.08 9.29 9.43
N PRO A 85 -3.15 9.05 8.49
CA PRO A 85 -1.73 8.87 8.77
C PRO A 85 -1.04 10.15 9.28
#